data_AF-A0A423MEK9-F1
#
_entry.id   AF-A0A423MEK9-F1
#
_cell.length_a   1.000
_cell.length_b   1.000
_cell.length_c   1.000
_cell.angle_alpha   90.00
_cell.angle_beta   90.00
_cell.angle_gamma   90.00
#
_symmetry.space_group_name_H-M   'P 1'
#
loop_
_entity.id
_entity.type
_entity.pdbx_description
1 polymer ?
#
loop_
_entity_poly.entity_id
_entity_poly.type
_entity_poly.pdbx_seq_one_letter_code
_entity_poly.pdbx_strand_id
1 'polypeptide(L)'
;MSRIALSSVERAQREVLPLDLALYHAARDYPGGAAAIAATTGRNATTLQHKLSPTHPSHTVNIQEFGEILELTKDRRILDAVHALVGDTTWQELAEAYTNDMPETLTTGIAEYFRQVADLADTWAKSIGDGVVSDEELAAIRLQVFRGIQGLLGLFNRATYVNQTTGGVDRG
;
A
#
# COMPACT_ATOMS: atom_id res chain seq x y z
N MET A 1 22.89 9.34 17.00
CA MET A 1 21.61 9.22 17.75
C MET A 1 21.21 7.75 17.72
N SER A 2 20.70 7.20 18.83
CA SER A 2 20.25 5.79 18.87
C SER A 2 19.04 5.62 17.95
N ARG A 3 19.10 4.71 16.98
CA ARG A 3 17.94 4.36 16.14
C ARG A 3 16.85 3.78 17.06
N ILE A 4 15.65 4.36 17.02
CA ILE A 4 14.51 3.89 17.81
C ILE A 4 13.98 2.62 17.14
N ALA A 5 13.94 1.51 17.88
CA ALA A 5 13.32 0.28 17.40
C ALA A 5 11.81 0.49 17.23
N LEU A 6 11.32 0.37 16.00
CA LEU A 6 9.89 0.49 15.67
C LEU A 6 9.15 -0.83 15.97
N SER A 7 7.91 -0.74 16.45
CA SER A 7 7.03 -1.89 16.56
C SER A 7 6.61 -2.42 15.18
N SER A 8 6.18 -3.68 15.11
CA SER A 8 5.68 -4.30 13.85
C SER A 8 4.54 -3.49 13.21
N VAL A 9 3.68 -2.85 14.02
CA VAL A 9 2.59 -1.99 13.52
C VAL A 9 3.14 -0.70 12.93
N GLU A 10 4.09 -0.05 13.60
CA GLU A 10 4.70 1.19 13.10
C GLU A 10 5.49 0.96 11.82
N ARG A 11 6.19 -0.18 11.71
CA ARG A 11 6.89 -0.58 10.49
C ARG A 11 5.92 -0.81 9.34
N ALA A 12 4.81 -1.50 9.58
CA ALA A 12 3.77 -1.75 8.57
C ALA A 12 3.15 -0.46 7.98
N GLN A 13 3.25 0.66 8.70
CA GLN A 13 2.75 1.96 8.23
C GLN A 13 3.82 2.76 7.47
N ARG A 14 5.10 2.46 7.67
CA ARG A 14 6.21 3.31 7.24
C ARG A 14 7.12 2.67 6.21
N GLU A 15 7.10 1.36 6.07
CA GLU A 15 8.00 0.59 5.21
C GLU A 15 7.20 -0.25 4.22
N VAL A 16 7.81 -0.54 3.07
CA VAL A 16 7.36 -1.68 2.25
C VAL A 16 7.71 -2.97 2.99
N LEU A 17 6.68 -3.73 3.35
CA LEU A 17 6.85 -4.99 4.08
C LEU A 17 7.28 -6.13 3.15
N PRO A 18 8.03 -7.12 3.68
CA PRO A 18 8.07 -8.46 3.11
C PRO A 18 6.66 -9.03 2.88
N LEU A 19 6.49 -9.84 1.84
CA LEU A 19 5.17 -10.31 1.39
C LEU A 19 4.43 -11.13 2.45
N ASP A 20 5.13 -11.96 3.22
CA ASP A 20 4.58 -12.73 4.32
C ASP A 20 4.06 -11.81 5.45
N LEU A 21 4.79 -10.76 5.80
CA LEU A 21 4.34 -9.77 6.78
C LEU A 21 3.18 -8.93 6.26
N ALA A 22 3.17 -8.58 4.97
CA ALA A 22 2.03 -7.90 4.35
C ALA A 22 0.75 -8.75 4.45
N LEU A 23 0.85 -10.06 4.15
CA LEU A 23 -0.27 -11.00 4.29
C LEU A 23 -0.71 -11.17 5.75
N TYR A 24 0.23 -11.26 6.69
CA TYR A 24 -0.05 -11.32 8.12
C TYR A 24 -0.86 -10.12 8.58
N HIS A 25 -0.41 -8.91 8.25
CA HIS A 25 -1.07 -7.68 8.65
C HIS A 25 -2.44 -7.51 7.97
N ALA A 26 -2.55 -7.84 6.69
CA ALA A 26 -3.83 -7.81 5.96
C ALA A 26 -4.87 -8.72 6.63
N ALA A 27 -4.48 -9.96 6.96
CA ALA A 27 -5.37 -10.90 7.61
C ALA A 27 -5.69 -10.54 9.07
N ARG A 28 -4.75 -9.89 9.78
CA ARG A 28 -4.94 -9.44 11.17
C ARG A 28 -5.91 -8.25 11.24
N ASP A 29 -5.80 -7.31 10.31
CA ASP A 29 -6.58 -6.08 10.29
C ASP A 29 -7.97 -6.27 9.64
N TYR A 30 -8.18 -7.38 8.94
CA TYR A 30 -9.49 -7.76 8.39
C TYR A 30 -10.55 -7.92 9.50
N PRO A 31 -11.80 -7.45 9.32
CA PRO A 31 -12.86 -7.65 10.30
C PRO A 31 -13.09 -9.14 10.63
N GLY A 32 -12.87 -9.51 11.90
CA GLY A 32 -12.92 -10.91 12.35
C GLY A 32 -11.63 -11.73 12.07
N GLY A 33 -10.61 -11.08 11.53
CA GLY A 33 -9.25 -11.59 11.36
C GLY A 33 -9.12 -12.78 10.41
N ALA A 34 -8.02 -13.51 10.55
CA ALA A 34 -7.76 -14.73 9.79
C ALA A 34 -8.86 -15.79 9.94
N ALA A 35 -9.57 -15.83 11.07
CA ALA A 35 -10.68 -16.75 11.29
C ALA A 35 -11.87 -16.44 10.37
N ALA A 36 -12.21 -15.16 10.19
CA ALA A 36 -13.26 -14.74 9.25
C ALA A 36 -12.88 -15.04 7.81
N ILE A 37 -11.64 -14.75 7.41
CA ILE A 37 -11.12 -15.09 6.07
C ILE A 37 -11.25 -16.60 5.84
N ALA A 38 -10.77 -17.42 6.78
CA ALA A 38 -10.85 -18.87 6.66
C ALA A 38 -12.30 -19.38 6.53
N ALA A 39 -13.23 -18.81 7.30
CA ALA A 39 -14.65 -19.16 7.20
C ALA A 39 -15.22 -18.81 5.81
N THR A 40 -14.90 -17.61 5.28
CA THR A 40 -15.35 -17.17 3.96
C THR A 40 -14.78 -18.04 2.83
N THR A 41 -13.55 -18.51 2.96
CA THR A 41 -12.85 -19.28 1.92
C THR A 41 -12.97 -20.80 2.11
N GLY A 42 -13.73 -21.28 3.08
CA GLY A 42 -13.88 -22.71 3.38
C GLY A 42 -12.60 -23.39 3.89
N ARG A 43 -11.73 -22.65 4.59
CA ARG A 43 -10.45 -23.14 5.15
C ARG A 43 -10.52 -23.37 6.65
N ASN A 44 -9.55 -24.12 7.17
CA ASN A 44 -9.34 -24.24 8.61
C ASN A 44 -8.65 -22.97 9.16
N ALA A 45 -9.29 -22.31 10.12
CA ALA A 45 -8.81 -21.07 10.72
C ALA A 45 -7.43 -21.22 11.39
N THR A 46 -7.22 -22.29 12.16
CA THR A 46 -5.95 -22.56 12.85
C THR A 46 -4.83 -22.79 11.85
N THR A 47 -5.07 -23.57 10.79
CA THR A 47 -4.09 -23.79 9.72
C THR A 47 -3.72 -22.49 9.02
N LEU A 48 -4.71 -21.66 8.68
CA LEU A 48 -4.45 -20.36 8.03
C LEU A 48 -3.67 -19.42 8.96
N GLN A 49 -4.02 -19.37 10.25
CA GLN A 49 -3.30 -18.59 11.24
C GLN A 49 -1.84 -19.05 11.40
N HIS A 50 -1.58 -20.36 11.42
CA HIS A 50 -0.21 -20.87 11.45
C HIS A 50 0.57 -20.49 10.20
N LYS A 51 -0.04 -20.56 9.02
CA LYS A 51 0.59 -20.16 7.75
C LYS A 51 0.93 -18.67 7.67
N LEU A 52 0.11 -17.83 8.28
CA LEU A 52 0.30 -16.38 8.32
C LEU A 52 1.23 -15.93 9.44
N SER A 53 1.54 -16.81 10.39
CA SER A 53 2.32 -16.44 11.56
C SER A 53 3.80 -16.29 11.21
N PRO A 54 4.42 -15.11 11.45
CA PRO A 54 5.84 -14.91 11.20
C PRO A 54 6.73 -15.75 12.13
N THR A 55 6.18 -16.32 13.20
CA THR A 55 6.90 -17.21 14.12
C THR A 55 6.79 -18.70 13.76
N HIS A 56 6.06 -19.06 12.69
CA HIS A 56 5.89 -20.45 12.23
C HIS A 56 6.27 -20.61 10.74
N PRO A 57 7.57 -20.62 10.39
CA PRO A 57 8.02 -20.57 9.00
C PRO A 57 7.81 -21.88 8.21
N SER A 58 7.40 -22.98 8.85
CA SER A 58 7.29 -24.30 8.21
C SER A 58 6.08 -24.45 7.28
N HIS A 59 5.09 -23.57 7.40
CA HIS A 59 3.88 -23.59 6.58
C HIS A 59 3.72 -22.24 5.90
N THR A 60 3.76 -22.21 4.58
CA THR A 60 3.60 -20.97 3.81
C THR A 60 2.20 -20.88 3.20
N VAL A 61 1.74 -19.64 3.04
CA VAL A 61 0.56 -19.31 2.22
C VAL A 61 0.83 -19.79 0.78
N ASN A 62 -0.11 -20.54 0.20
CA ASN A 62 -0.03 -20.94 -1.20
C ASN A 62 -0.67 -19.89 -2.14
N ILE A 63 -0.52 -20.05 -3.46
CA ILE A 63 -1.00 -19.05 -4.42
C ILE A 63 -2.51 -18.81 -4.37
N GLN A 64 -3.29 -19.83 -4.02
CA GLN A 64 -4.74 -19.71 -3.91
C GLN A 64 -5.14 -18.93 -2.66
N GLU A 65 -4.51 -19.24 -1.52
CA GLU A 65 -4.68 -18.51 -0.26
C GLU A 65 -4.24 -17.04 -0.41
N PHE A 66 -3.14 -16.79 -1.13
CA PHE A 66 -2.70 -15.44 -1.48
C PHE A 66 -3.80 -14.67 -2.23
N GLY A 67 -4.38 -15.28 -3.28
CA GLY A 67 -5.44 -14.66 -4.07
C GLY A 67 -6.68 -14.35 -3.23
N GLU A 68 -7.12 -15.29 -2.40
CA GLU A 68 -8.27 -15.14 -1.51
C GLU A 68 -8.05 -14.01 -0.47
N ILE A 69 -6.88 -13.98 0.17
CA ILE A 69 -6.54 -12.92 1.14
C ILE A 69 -6.51 -11.57 0.44
N LEU A 70 -5.82 -11.45 -0.69
CA LEU A 70 -5.76 -10.20 -1.45
C LEU A 70 -7.16 -9.75 -1.90
N GLU A 71 -8.00 -10.68 -2.36
CA GLU A 71 -9.33 -10.36 -2.84
C GLU A 71 -10.24 -9.86 -1.72
N LEU A 72 -10.20 -10.48 -0.54
CA LEU A 72 -11.05 -10.12 0.59
C LEU A 72 -10.58 -8.86 1.31
N THR A 73 -9.27 -8.73 1.51
CA THR A 73 -8.71 -7.61 2.29
C THR A 73 -8.50 -6.35 1.46
N LYS A 74 -8.28 -6.49 0.15
CA LYS A 74 -7.86 -5.41 -0.76
C LYS A 74 -6.66 -4.63 -0.21
N ASP A 75 -5.80 -5.29 0.56
CA ASP A 75 -4.76 -4.61 1.32
C ASP A 75 -3.62 -4.16 0.40
N ARG A 76 -3.42 -2.84 0.36
CA ARG A 76 -2.41 -2.16 -0.45
C ARG A 76 -0.98 -2.64 -0.16
N ARG A 77 -0.70 -3.05 1.09
CA ARG A 77 0.63 -3.53 1.51
C ARG A 77 1.02 -4.80 0.77
N ILE A 78 0.05 -5.65 0.42
CA ILE A 78 0.31 -6.87 -0.36
C ILE A 78 0.80 -6.49 -1.77
N LEU A 79 0.15 -5.52 -2.41
CA LEU A 79 0.55 -5.06 -3.74
C LEU A 79 1.90 -4.35 -3.72
N ASP A 80 2.17 -3.51 -2.71
CA ASP A 80 3.49 -2.89 -2.53
C ASP A 80 4.60 -3.96 -2.39
N ALA A 81 4.35 -5.00 -1.59
CA ALA A 81 5.29 -6.10 -1.39
C ALA A 81 5.54 -6.90 -2.69
N VAL A 82 4.49 -7.23 -3.45
CA VAL A 82 4.61 -7.93 -4.74
C VAL A 82 5.42 -7.11 -5.74
N HIS A 83 5.12 -5.81 -5.86
CA HIS A 83 5.84 -4.93 -6.78
C HIS A 83 7.31 -4.73 -6.36
N ALA A 84 7.60 -4.75 -5.06
CA ALA A 84 8.96 -4.70 -4.55
C ALA A 84 9.79 -5.97 -4.87
N LEU A 85 9.15 -7.13 -5.09
CA LEU A 85 9.86 -8.34 -5.57
C LEU A 85 10.44 -8.14 -6.98
N VAL A 86 9.82 -7.28 -7.79
CA VAL A 86 10.29 -6.94 -9.13
C VAL A 86 11.28 -5.77 -9.09
N GLY A 87 11.17 -4.89 -8.09
CA GLY A 87 12.06 -3.76 -7.86
C GLY A 87 11.47 -2.43 -8.33
N ASP A 88 11.48 -2.19 -9.65
CA ASP A 88 11.15 -0.89 -10.26
C ASP A 88 9.73 -0.85 -10.84
N THR A 89 8.79 -1.52 -10.16
CA THR A 89 7.39 -1.53 -10.60
C THR A 89 6.49 -0.87 -9.57
N THR A 90 5.39 -0.32 -10.04
CA THR A 90 4.33 0.25 -9.21
C THR A 90 2.98 -0.22 -9.72
N TRP A 91 1.96 -0.11 -8.87
CA TRP A 91 0.57 -0.40 -9.21
C TRP A 91 -0.29 0.85 -9.01
N GLN A 92 -1.45 0.89 -9.66
CA GLN A 92 -2.39 2.01 -9.53
C GLN A 92 -3.81 1.46 -9.39
N GLU A 93 -4.52 1.92 -8.36
CA GLU A 93 -5.96 1.75 -8.28
C GLU A 93 -6.65 2.89 -9.04
N LEU A 94 -7.42 2.52 -10.06
CA LEU A 94 -8.13 3.48 -10.92
C LEU A 94 -9.60 3.64 -10.54
N ALA A 95 -10.19 2.70 -9.80
CA ALA A 95 -11.60 2.74 -9.43
C ALA A 95 -11.96 4.02 -8.65
N GLU A 96 -11.09 4.46 -7.74
CA GLU A 96 -11.26 5.71 -6.97
C GLU A 96 -10.98 6.99 -7.77
N ALA A 97 -10.44 6.89 -8.99
CA ALA A 97 -10.23 8.04 -9.87
C ALA A 97 -11.50 8.43 -10.65
N TYR A 98 -12.53 7.57 -10.67
CA TYR A 98 -13.75 7.72 -11.45
C TYR A 98 -14.99 7.98 -10.58
N THR A 99 -14.89 8.83 -9.55
CA THR A 99 -16.03 9.23 -8.70
C THR A 99 -16.74 10.47 -9.27
N ASN A 100 -17.95 10.78 -8.81
CA ASN A 100 -18.73 11.92 -9.34
C ASN A 100 -18.39 13.29 -8.72
N ASP A 101 -17.62 13.35 -7.61
CA ASP A 101 -17.33 14.59 -6.85
C ASP A 101 -15.99 15.25 -7.25
N MET A 102 -15.84 15.61 -8.53
CA MET A 102 -14.50 15.73 -9.16
C MET A 102 -13.79 17.10 -9.16
N PRO A 103 -14.44 18.27 -9.08
CA PRO A 103 -13.70 19.54 -9.02
C PRO A 103 -13.00 19.80 -7.67
N GLU A 104 -13.67 19.46 -6.56
CA GLU A 104 -13.15 19.66 -5.19
C GLU A 104 -12.03 18.66 -4.85
N THR A 105 -12.08 17.45 -5.42
CA THR A 105 -11.04 16.42 -5.26
C THR A 105 -9.76 16.72 -6.02
N LEU A 106 -9.79 17.54 -7.08
CA LEU A 106 -8.56 18.01 -7.76
C LEU A 106 -7.77 18.99 -6.88
N THR A 107 -8.45 19.96 -6.26
CA THR A 107 -7.81 20.96 -5.38
C THR A 107 -7.35 20.33 -4.06
N THR A 108 -8.13 19.40 -3.51
CA THR A 108 -7.73 18.64 -2.32
C THR A 108 -6.57 17.69 -2.65
N GLY A 109 -6.62 17.03 -3.81
CA GLY A 109 -5.60 16.08 -4.26
C GLY A 109 -4.23 16.72 -4.51
N ILE A 110 -4.16 17.94 -5.03
CA ILE A 110 -2.87 18.64 -5.19
C ILE A 110 -2.26 19.04 -3.84
N ALA A 111 -3.08 19.44 -2.87
CA ALA A 111 -2.61 19.75 -1.51
C ALA A 111 -2.12 18.49 -0.77
N GLU A 112 -2.80 17.36 -0.95
CA GLU A 112 -2.34 16.04 -0.47
C GLU A 112 -1.01 15.63 -1.11
N TYR A 113 -0.88 15.81 -2.42
CA TYR A 113 0.36 15.53 -3.12
C TYR A 113 1.53 16.37 -2.59
N PHE A 114 1.35 17.69 -2.38
CA PHE A 114 2.40 18.53 -1.81
C PHE A 114 2.78 18.13 -0.38
N ARG A 115 1.81 17.67 0.44
CA ARG A 115 2.12 17.08 1.76
C ARG A 115 2.99 15.84 1.64
N GLN A 116 2.66 14.92 0.71
CA GLN A 116 3.50 13.74 0.46
C GLN A 116 4.92 14.11 0.00
N VAL A 117 5.06 15.14 -0.83
CA VAL A 117 6.38 15.65 -1.25
C VAL A 117 7.17 16.20 -0.06
N ALA A 118 6.52 16.91 0.86
CA ALA A 118 7.15 17.39 2.09
C ALA A 118 7.58 16.23 3.01
N ASP A 119 6.72 15.23 3.20
CA ASP A 119 7.01 14.03 3.99
C ASP A 119 8.20 13.23 3.41
N LEU A 120 8.28 13.15 2.07
CA LEU A 120 9.41 12.55 1.36
C LEU A 120 10.71 13.30 1.64
N ALA A 121 10.70 14.64 1.56
CA ALA A 121 11.87 15.46 1.83
C ALA A 121 12.38 15.28 3.28
N ASP A 122 11.46 15.25 4.25
CA ASP A 122 11.77 15.00 5.66
C ASP A 122 12.37 13.61 5.88
N THR A 123 11.85 12.59 5.19
CA THR A 123 12.37 11.22 5.26
C THR A 123 13.79 11.15 4.72
N TRP A 124 14.05 11.77 3.57
CA TRP A 124 15.39 11.83 2.96
C TRP A 124 16.38 12.57 3.86
N ALA A 125 15.99 13.71 4.43
CA ALA A 125 16.84 14.47 5.34
C ALA A 125 17.26 13.65 6.57
N LYS A 126 16.35 12.82 7.10
CA LYS A 126 16.64 11.92 8.24
C LYS A 126 17.52 10.74 7.84
N SER A 127 17.25 10.09 6.71
CA SER A 127 17.94 8.88 6.27
C SER A 127 19.34 9.11 5.68
N ILE A 128 19.67 10.34 5.26
CA ILE A 128 20.99 10.67 4.67
C ILE A 128 21.94 11.29 5.70
N GLY A 129 21.43 11.71 6.86
CA GLY A 129 22.18 12.50 7.84
C GLY A 129 23.42 11.84 8.43
N ASP A 130 23.52 10.51 8.41
CA ASP A 130 24.68 9.74 8.89
C ASP A 130 25.55 9.18 7.75
N GLY A 131 25.18 9.42 6.49
CA GLY A 131 25.89 8.93 5.30
C GLY A 131 25.65 7.45 4.97
N VAL A 132 24.77 6.74 5.68
CA VAL A 132 24.49 5.31 5.47
C VAL A 132 22.99 5.04 5.45
N VAL A 133 22.46 4.71 4.27
CA VAL A 133 21.06 4.28 4.12
C VAL A 133 20.93 2.80 4.45
N SER A 134 20.25 2.48 5.55
CA SER A 134 19.90 1.11 5.94
C SER A 134 18.73 0.53 5.15
N ASP A 135 18.51 -0.79 5.24
CA ASP A 135 17.40 -1.48 4.56
C ASP A 135 16.03 -0.94 4.97
N GLU A 136 15.86 -0.59 6.25
CA GLU A 136 14.63 -0.02 6.82
C GLU A 136 14.38 1.38 6.26
N GLU A 137 15.43 2.22 6.22
CA GLU A 137 15.37 3.55 5.63
C GLU A 137 15.09 3.50 4.13
N LEU A 138 15.70 2.56 3.42
CA LEU A 138 15.45 2.34 2.00
C LEU A 138 14.01 1.88 1.75
N ALA A 139 13.47 0.99 2.59
CA ALA A 139 12.08 0.55 2.51
C ALA A 139 11.09 1.70 2.77
N ALA A 140 11.41 2.60 3.70
CA ALA A 140 10.61 3.80 3.97
C ALA A 140 10.67 4.81 2.82
N ILE A 141 11.86 5.10 2.29
CA ILE A 141 12.04 5.94 1.10
C ILE A 141 11.25 5.37 -0.08
N ARG A 142 11.36 4.05 -0.30
CA ARG A 142 10.64 3.34 -1.37
C ARG A 142 9.13 3.56 -1.26
N LEU A 143 8.55 3.36 -0.07
CA LEU A 143 7.12 3.56 0.15
C LEU A 143 6.70 4.99 -0.22
N GLN A 144 7.41 6.01 0.27
CA GLN A 144 7.08 7.42 0.02
C GLN A 144 7.20 7.80 -1.45
N VAL A 145 8.27 7.36 -2.14
CA VAL A 145 8.46 7.61 -3.58
C VAL A 145 7.31 7.02 -4.39
N PHE A 146 6.96 5.75 -4.15
CA PHE A 146 5.88 5.10 -4.92
C PHE A 146 4.51 5.69 -4.60
N ARG A 147 4.25 6.11 -3.36
CA ARG A 147 3.02 6.86 -3.02
C ARG A 147 2.96 8.19 -3.75
N GLY A 148 4.06 8.92 -3.85
CA GLY A 148 4.13 10.16 -4.64
C GLY A 148 3.83 9.95 -6.13
N ILE A 149 4.41 8.90 -6.74
CA ILE A 149 4.12 8.52 -8.13
C ILE A 149 2.63 8.18 -8.29
N GLN A 150 2.07 7.36 -7.39
CA GLN A 150 0.66 6.97 -7.42
C GLN A 150 -0.29 8.18 -7.24
N GLY A 151 0.08 9.13 -6.38
CA GLY A 151 -0.66 10.37 -6.16
C GLY A 151 -0.68 11.24 -7.42
N LEU A 152 0.47 11.41 -8.08
CA LEU A 152 0.58 12.20 -9.31
C LEU A 152 -0.19 11.57 -10.48
N LEU A 153 -0.07 10.25 -10.65
CA LEU A 153 -0.85 9.50 -11.65
C LEU A 153 -2.35 9.60 -11.37
N GLY A 154 -2.75 9.49 -10.09
CA GLY A 154 -4.13 9.70 -9.66
C GLY A 154 -4.66 11.08 -10.06
N LEU A 155 -3.89 12.14 -9.81
CA LEU A 155 -4.27 13.52 -10.20
C LEU A 155 -4.42 13.66 -11.73
N PHE A 156 -3.49 13.09 -12.50
CA PHE A 156 -3.56 13.11 -13.97
C PHE A 156 -4.80 12.37 -14.50
N ASN A 157 -5.13 11.21 -13.92
CA ASN A 157 -6.30 10.43 -14.31
C ASN A 157 -7.60 11.19 -14.02
N ARG A 158 -7.69 11.86 -12.87
CA ARG A 158 -8.84 12.69 -12.51
C ARG A 158 -9.02 13.86 -13.47
N ALA A 159 -7.93 14.57 -13.80
CA ALA A 159 -7.97 15.68 -14.77
C ALA A 159 -8.39 15.20 -16.17
N THR A 160 -7.88 14.04 -16.60
CA THR A 160 -8.26 13.41 -17.87
C THR A 160 -9.75 13.09 -17.92
N TYR A 161 -10.29 12.52 -16.84
CA TYR A 161 -11.73 12.21 -16.74
C TYR A 161 -12.61 13.46 -16.80
N VAL A 162 -12.25 14.52 -16.06
CA VAL A 162 -12.98 15.80 -16.09
C VAL A 162 -13.00 16.36 -17.51
N ASN A 163 -11.85 16.42 -18.18
CA ASN A 163 -11.77 16.90 -19.56
C ASN A 163 -12.70 16.12 -20.52
N GLN A 164 -12.77 14.79 -20.36
CA GLN A 164 -13.62 13.94 -21.19
C GLN A 164 -15.12 14.12 -20.91
N THR A 165 -15.50 14.35 -19.65
CA THR A 165 -16.90 14.45 -19.23
C THR A 165 -17.48 15.86 -19.37
N THR A 166 -16.69 16.92 -19.14
CA THR A 166 -17.15 18.31 -19.33
C THR A 166 -17.06 18.75 -20.80
N GLY A 167 -16.08 18.25 -21.57
CA GLY A 167 -15.92 18.59 -22.98
C GLY A 167 -17.02 18.07 -23.92
N GLY A 168 -17.86 17.14 -23.45
CA GLY A 168 -19.01 16.63 -24.19
C GLY A 168 -20.30 17.44 -24.04
N VAL A 169 -20.38 18.34 -23.04
CA VAL A 169 -21.60 19.11 -22.74
C VAL A 169 -21.70 20.37 -23.62
N ASP A 170 -20.58 20.92 -24.09
CA ASP A 170 -20.52 22.15 -24.90
C ASP A 170 -20.55 21.91 -26.43
N ARG A 171 -20.79 20.67 -26.89
CA ARG A 171 -20.83 20.32 -28.33
C ARG A 171 -22.16 19.74 -28.80
N GLY A 172 -23.25 19.96 -28.06
CA GLY A 172 -24.62 19.58 -28.43
C GLY A 172 -25.45 20.79 -28.84
#